data_AF-A0A9E9P4A0-F1
#
_entry.id   AF-A0A9E9P4A0-F1
#
_cell.length_a   1.000
_cell.length_b   1.000
_cell.length_c   1.000
_cell.angle_alpha   90.00
_cell.angle_beta   90.00
_cell.angle_gamma   90.00
#
_symmetry.space_group_name_H-M   'P 1'
#
loop_
_entity.id
_entity.type
_entity.pdbx_description
1 polymer ?
#
loop_
_entity_poly.entity_id
_entity_poly.type
_entity_poly.pdbx_seq_one_letter_code
_entity_poly.pdbx_strand_id
1 'polypeptide(L)'
;MNIHYEIKAFDLKNRVFLVSYTETGTGKTAVLNLPLPVKDGMLLEGDALADFIIAFAPKADFAYEEVIEKLDPSGIQAMIAPPTEADIREMLLAYVDEHLDATAQERNYDGTLTICTYGDTGNAKFDAEGLAFKRWRSRVWERCYALQEEVLAGQREIPAKEALIALLPKMEWPS
;
A
#
# COMPACT_ATOMS: atom_id res chain seq x y z
N MET A 1 -31.72 -2.52 -10.30
CA MET A 1 -31.09 -3.71 -9.70
C MET A 1 -30.27 -3.19 -8.52
N ASN A 2 -30.65 -3.52 -7.29
CA ASN A 2 -29.89 -3.07 -6.12
C ASN A 2 -28.83 -4.12 -5.82
N ILE A 3 -27.57 -3.81 -6.12
CA ILE A 3 -26.43 -4.68 -5.85
C ILE A 3 -25.70 -4.11 -4.65
N HIS A 4 -25.56 -4.91 -3.60
CA HIS A 4 -24.65 -4.61 -2.49
C HIS A 4 -23.28 -5.20 -2.82
N TYR A 5 -22.21 -4.51 -2.44
CA TYR A 5 -20.87 -5.06 -2.55
C TYR A 5 -20.19 -5.07 -1.19
N GLU A 6 -19.19 -5.94 -1.06
CA GLU A 6 -18.35 -6.06 0.11
C GLU A 6 -16.93 -6.39 -0.36
N ILE A 7 -15.96 -5.59 0.10
CA ILE A 7 -14.54 -5.84 -0.16
C ILE A 7 -14.10 -6.96 0.78
N LYS A 8 -13.52 -8.02 0.22
CA LYS A 8 -13.17 -9.24 0.94
C LYS A 8 -11.69 -9.34 1.26
N ALA A 9 -10.81 -8.89 0.37
CA ALA A 9 -9.37 -9.01 0.54
C ALA A 9 -8.60 -8.06 -0.37
N PHE A 10 -7.32 -7.82 -0.05
CA PHE A 10 -6.35 -7.12 -0.90
C PHE A 10 -5.12 -8.01 -1.09
N ASP A 11 -4.59 -8.02 -2.31
CA ASP A 11 -3.31 -8.62 -2.68
C ASP A 11 -2.43 -7.51 -3.26
N LEU A 12 -1.63 -6.91 -2.36
CA LEU A 12 -0.75 -5.79 -2.70
C LEU A 12 0.39 -6.22 -3.63
N LYS A 13 0.84 -7.47 -3.52
CA LYS A 13 1.92 -8.03 -4.33
C LYS A 13 1.50 -8.17 -5.79
N ASN A 14 0.31 -8.71 -6.04
CA ASN A 14 -0.24 -8.87 -7.39
C ASN A 14 -1.08 -7.67 -7.84
N ARG A 15 -1.23 -6.65 -6.99
CA ARG A 15 -2.02 -5.43 -7.24
C ARG A 15 -3.48 -5.73 -7.60
N VAL A 16 -4.11 -6.62 -6.85
CA VAL A 16 -5.55 -6.95 -7.01
C VAL A 16 -6.28 -6.96 -5.68
N PHE A 17 -7.59 -6.80 -5.69
CA PHE A 17 -8.42 -6.92 -4.48
C PHE A 17 -9.74 -7.62 -4.81
N LEU A 18 -10.24 -8.38 -3.84
CA LEU A 18 -11.38 -9.27 -3.99
C LEU A 18 -12.65 -8.54 -3.55
N VAL A 19 -13.68 -8.51 -4.40
CA VAL A 19 -14.97 -7.89 -4.08
C VAL A 19 -16.08 -8.88 -4.33
N SER A 20 -16.94 -9.09 -3.33
CA SER A 20 -18.17 -9.84 -3.49
C SER A 20 -19.34 -8.89 -3.76
N TYR A 21 -20.20 -9.24 -4.71
CA TYR A 21 -21.43 -8.53 -5.04
C TYR A 21 -22.61 -9.42 -4.73
N THR A 22 -23.65 -8.87 -4.09
CA THR A 22 -24.88 -9.57 -3.73
C THR A 22 -26.09 -8.83 -4.29
N GLU A 23 -26.94 -9.54 -5.03
CA GLU A 23 -28.18 -8.97 -5.55
C GLU A 23 -29.28 -8.94 -4.50
N THR A 24 -29.82 -7.74 -4.27
CA THR A 24 -30.97 -7.55 -3.38
C THR A 24 -32.22 -8.10 -4.03
N GLY A 25 -32.82 -9.12 -3.40
CA GLY A 25 -34.06 -9.76 -3.86
C GLY A 25 -33.87 -11.22 -4.23
N THR A 26 -32.80 -11.57 -4.94
CA THR A 26 -32.48 -12.97 -5.30
C THR A 26 -31.46 -13.61 -4.34
N GLY A 27 -30.62 -12.80 -3.69
CA GLY A 27 -29.53 -13.26 -2.83
C GLY A 27 -28.35 -13.87 -3.58
N LYS A 28 -28.33 -13.80 -4.92
CA LYS A 28 -27.21 -14.30 -5.73
C LYS A 28 -25.94 -13.51 -5.44
N THR A 29 -24.82 -14.22 -5.33
CA THR A 29 -23.51 -13.64 -5.07
C THR A 29 -22.53 -13.89 -6.21
N ALA A 30 -21.70 -12.91 -6.54
CA ALA A 30 -20.55 -13.05 -7.43
C ALA A 30 -19.30 -12.51 -6.75
N VAL A 31 -18.13 -13.09 -7.00
CA VAL A 31 -16.86 -12.65 -6.43
C VAL A 31 -15.89 -12.35 -7.57
N LEU A 32 -15.32 -11.14 -7.59
CA LEU A 32 -14.43 -10.68 -8.63
C LEU A 32 -13.08 -10.26 -8.05
N ASN A 33 -12.01 -10.59 -8.77
CA ASN A 33 -10.71 -9.96 -8.59
C ASN A 33 -10.68 -8.68 -9.42
N LEU A 34 -10.54 -7.55 -8.74
CA LEU A 34 -10.43 -6.24 -9.38
C LEU A 34 -8.99 -5.75 -9.27
N PRO A 35 -8.51 -4.95 -10.23
CA PRO A 35 -7.22 -4.28 -10.08
C PRO A 35 -7.27 -3.36 -8.86
N LEU A 36 -6.15 -3.26 -8.12
CA LEU A 36 -6.06 -2.37 -6.96
C LEU A 36 -6.48 -0.96 -7.39
N PRO A 37 -7.48 -0.35 -6.73
CA PRO A 37 -8.07 0.89 -7.18
C PRO A 37 -7.14 2.00 -6.76
N VAL A 38 -6.11 2.29 -7.56
CA VAL A 38 -5.04 3.22 -7.21
C VAL A 38 -5.05 4.41 -8.17
N LYS A 39 -4.97 5.62 -7.61
CA LYS A 39 -4.76 6.86 -8.36
C LYS A 39 -3.61 7.62 -7.73
N ASP A 40 -2.63 8.02 -8.55
CA ASP A 40 -1.42 8.73 -8.11
C ASP A 40 -0.67 8.02 -6.98
N GLY A 41 -0.70 6.68 -6.98
CA GLY A 41 -0.05 5.85 -5.96
C GLY A 41 -0.86 5.61 -4.68
N MET A 42 -2.07 6.18 -4.57
CA MET A 42 -2.96 6.02 -3.41
C MET A 42 -4.17 5.13 -3.73
N LEU A 43 -4.64 4.35 -2.75
CA LEU A 43 -5.94 3.68 -2.87
C LEU A 43 -7.05 4.72 -2.99
N LEU A 44 -8.02 4.46 -3.87
CA LEU A 44 -9.27 5.21 -3.90
C LEU A 44 -10.02 4.97 -2.59
N GLU A 45 -10.67 6.01 -2.08
CA GLU A 45 -11.47 5.97 -0.87
C GLU A 45 -12.87 6.56 -1.13
N GLY A 46 -13.79 6.32 -0.20
CA GLY A 46 -15.14 6.89 -0.22
C GLY A 46 -15.88 6.64 -1.53
N ASP A 47 -16.51 7.69 -2.06
CA ASP A 47 -17.31 7.61 -3.28
C ASP A 47 -16.48 7.20 -4.51
N ALA A 48 -15.21 7.58 -4.59
CA ALA A 48 -14.34 7.22 -5.71
C ALA A 48 -14.05 5.70 -5.73
N LEU A 49 -13.88 5.09 -4.56
CA LEU A 49 -13.75 3.64 -4.42
C LEU A 49 -15.07 2.94 -4.76
N ALA A 50 -16.18 3.48 -4.27
CA ALA A 50 -17.51 2.95 -4.54
C ALA A 50 -17.83 2.98 -6.04
N ASP A 51 -17.58 4.10 -6.72
CA ASP A 51 -17.79 4.28 -8.15
C ASP A 51 -16.91 3.33 -8.97
N PHE A 52 -15.65 3.16 -8.57
CA PHE A 52 -14.75 2.19 -9.18
C PHE A 52 -15.33 0.79 -9.07
N ILE A 53 -15.69 0.33 -7.87
CA ILE A 53 -16.28 -0.99 -7.63
C ILE A 53 -17.57 -1.17 -8.43
N ILE A 54 -18.47 -0.19 -8.41
CA ILE A 54 -19.75 -0.21 -9.13
C ILE A 54 -19.54 -0.24 -10.66
N ALA A 55 -18.47 0.36 -11.18
CA ALA A 55 -18.14 0.30 -12.60
C ALA A 55 -17.82 -1.14 -13.06
N PHE A 56 -17.22 -1.94 -12.17
CA PHE A 56 -16.94 -3.36 -12.40
C PHE A 56 -18.05 -4.30 -11.92
N ALA A 57 -19.11 -3.78 -11.29
CA ALA A 57 -20.24 -4.58 -10.88
C ALA A 57 -20.90 -5.23 -12.12
N PRO A 58 -21.21 -6.53 -12.07
CA PRO A 58 -21.87 -7.20 -13.18
C PRO A 58 -23.26 -6.58 -13.42
N LYS A 59 -23.48 -6.06 -14.64
CA LYS A 59 -24.75 -5.45 -15.05
C LYS A 59 -25.47 -6.40 -16.01
N ALA A 60 -26.63 -6.89 -15.54
CA ALA A 60 -27.57 -7.78 -16.23
C ALA A 60 -27.21 -9.27 -16.20
N ASP A 61 -28.20 -10.05 -15.74
CA ASP A 61 -28.26 -11.49 -15.55
C ASP A 61 -27.02 -12.11 -14.89
N PHE A 62 -27.19 -12.52 -13.63
CA PHE A 62 -26.36 -13.53 -12.96
C PHE A 62 -26.49 -14.89 -13.68
N ALA A 63 -26.23 -14.94 -14.98
CA ALA A 63 -25.79 -16.09 -15.75
C ALA A 63 -24.25 -16.21 -15.67
N TYR A 64 -23.73 -15.92 -14.47
CA TYR A 64 -22.31 -15.95 -14.08
C TYR A 64 -22.11 -17.05 -13.04
N GLU A 65 -22.57 -18.26 -13.34
CA GLU A 65 -22.02 -19.47 -12.69
C GLU A 65 -20.53 -19.66 -13.07
N GLU A 66 -20.01 -18.86 -14.03
CA GLU A 66 -18.65 -18.91 -14.60
C GLU A 66 -17.90 -17.55 -14.65
N VAL A 67 -17.73 -16.80 -13.55
CA VAL A 67 -16.49 -16.00 -13.42
C VAL A 67 -15.69 -16.54 -12.25
N ILE A 68 -14.89 -17.56 -12.59
CA ILE A 68 -13.75 -18.04 -11.82
C ILE A 68 -12.52 -17.72 -12.68
N GLU A 69 -11.87 -16.58 -12.47
CA GLU A 69 -10.50 -16.42 -12.99
C GLU A 69 -9.52 -17.01 -11.96
N LYS A 70 -9.49 -18.36 -11.97
CA LYS A 70 -8.64 -19.31 -11.23
C LYS A 70 -8.08 -18.83 -9.88
N LEU A 71 -8.87 -19.04 -8.83
CA LEU A 71 -8.34 -19.41 -7.52
C LEU A 71 -8.45 -20.93 -7.37
N ASP A 72 -7.33 -21.59 -7.10
CA ASP A 72 -7.30 -23.00 -6.70
C ASP A 72 -8.13 -23.19 -5.43
N PRO A 73 -9.18 -24.04 -5.40
CA PRO A 73 -9.99 -24.27 -4.20
C PRO A 73 -9.17 -24.82 -3.01
N SER A 74 -8.04 -25.47 -3.28
CA SER A 74 -7.07 -25.93 -2.28
C SER A 74 -6.20 -24.79 -1.72
N GLY A 75 -6.21 -23.63 -2.37
CA GLY A 75 -5.52 -22.39 -1.99
C GLY A 75 -6.41 -21.36 -1.29
N ILE A 76 -7.72 -21.64 -1.11
CA ILE A 76 -8.57 -20.84 -0.23
C ILE A 76 -8.41 -21.35 1.20
N GLN A 77 -7.23 -21.12 1.76
CA GLN A 77 -7.02 -21.05 3.19
C GLN A 77 -6.34 -19.70 3.47
N ALA A 78 -7.02 -18.84 4.23
CA ALA A 78 -6.71 -17.44 4.59
C ALA A 78 -7.11 -16.39 3.52
N MET A 79 -7.87 -15.32 3.79
CA MET A 79 -7.98 -14.56 5.04
C MET A 79 -9.32 -13.79 5.08
N ILE A 80 -10.29 -14.24 5.89
CA ILE A 80 -11.42 -13.42 6.38
C ILE A 80 -10.97 -12.86 7.75
N ALA A 81 -9.83 -12.19 7.78
CA ALA A 81 -9.32 -11.58 9.01
C ALA A 81 -8.97 -10.12 8.71
N PRO A 82 -9.21 -9.20 9.66
CA PRO A 82 -8.61 -7.86 9.59
C PRO A 82 -7.10 -7.99 9.31
N PRO A 83 -6.47 -7.00 8.65
CA PRO A 83 -5.05 -7.04 8.38
C PRO A 83 -4.31 -7.38 9.67
N THR A 84 -3.49 -8.43 9.60
CA THR A 84 -2.71 -8.87 10.75
C THR A 84 -1.71 -7.78 11.11
N GLU A 85 -1.17 -7.83 12.33
CA GLU A 85 -0.10 -6.92 12.73
C GLU A 85 1.09 -6.96 11.76
N ALA A 86 1.36 -8.14 11.16
CA ALA A 86 2.40 -8.31 10.16
C ALA A 86 2.07 -7.56 8.86
N ASP A 87 0.83 -7.63 8.38
CA ASP A 87 0.39 -6.93 7.17
C ASP A 87 0.50 -5.41 7.33
N ILE A 88 0.08 -4.89 8.50
CA ILE A 88 0.18 -3.46 8.82
C ILE A 88 1.65 -3.01 8.83
N ARG A 89 2.53 -3.81 9.44
CA ARG A 89 3.97 -3.53 9.46
C ARG A 89 4.53 -3.47 8.05
N GLU A 90 4.32 -4.50 7.23
CA GLU A 90 4.87 -4.57 5.88
C GLU A 90 4.40 -3.42 4.99
N MET A 91 3.12 -3.05 5.09
CA MET A 91 2.57 -1.91 4.36
C MET A 91 3.26 -0.59 4.73
N LEU A 92 3.41 -0.31 6.04
CA LEU A 92 4.07 0.91 6.50
C LEU A 92 5.56 0.93 6.12
N LEU A 93 6.24 -0.22 6.14
CA LEU A 93 7.61 -0.34 5.66
C LEU A 93 7.72 0.00 4.16
N ALA A 94 6.82 -0.54 3.33
CA ALA A 94 6.84 -0.31 1.90
C ALA A 94 6.66 1.18 1.54
N TYR A 95 5.77 1.89 2.24
CA TYR A 95 5.57 3.33 2.03
C TYR A 95 6.81 4.15 2.38
N VAL A 96 7.52 3.78 3.45
CA VAL A 96 8.74 4.46 3.87
C VAL A 96 9.89 4.16 2.91
N ASP A 97 10.03 2.91 2.45
CA ASP A 97 11.06 2.52 1.50
C ASP A 97 10.92 3.30 0.18
N GLU A 98 9.70 3.39 -0.35
CA GLU A 98 9.41 4.18 -1.55
C GLU A 98 9.71 5.68 -1.35
N HIS A 99 9.40 6.23 -0.17
CA HIS A 99 9.72 7.61 0.15
C HIS A 99 11.23 7.86 0.18
N LEU A 100 12.00 6.95 0.80
CA LEU A 100 13.46 7.05 0.85
C LEU A 100 14.08 7.01 -0.57
N ASP A 101 13.61 6.09 -1.41
CA ASP A 101 14.07 5.99 -2.80
C ASP A 101 13.74 7.24 -3.60
N ALA A 102 12.51 7.75 -3.50
CA ALA A 102 12.11 8.99 -4.17
C ALA A 102 12.97 10.18 -3.74
N THR A 103 13.27 10.31 -2.43
CA THR A 103 14.15 11.37 -1.94
C THR A 103 15.59 11.23 -2.42
N ALA A 104 16.13 10.00 -2.52
CA ALA A 104 17.46 9.79 -3.10
C ALA A 104 17.51 10.21 -4.58
N GLN A 105 16.44 9.93 -5.33
CA GLN A 105 16.32 10.27 -6.75
C GLN A 105 16.30 11.77 -7.01
N GLU A 106 15.89 12.61 -6.05
CA GLU A 106 16.00 14.09 -6.14
C GLU A 106 17.44 14.57 -6.40
N ARG A 107 18.45 13.76 -6.01
CA ARG A 107 19.87 14.03 -6.22
C ARG A 107 20.51 13.18 -7.32
N ASN A 108 19.70 12.51 -8.14
CA ASN A 108 20.09 11.63 -9.26
C ASN A 108 20.81 10.34 -8.83
N TYR A 109 20.50 9.81 -7.64
CA TYR A 109 20.87 8.45 -7.27
C TYR A 109 19.75 7.49 -7.69
N ASP A 110 20.09 6.25 -8.07
CA ASP A 110 19.06 5.25 -8.44
C ASP A 110 18.06 4.97 -7.29
N GLY A 111 18.53 5.05 -6.04
CA GLY A 111 17.71 4.87 -4.84
C GLY A 111 18.53 4.91 -3.55
N THR A 112 17.93 4.47 -2.46
CA THR A 112 18.46 4.46 -1.10
C THR A 112 19.81 3.73 -1.01
N LEU A 113 19.93 2.58 -1.68
CA LEU A 113 21.15 1.78 -1.63
C LEU A 113 22.32 2.50 -2.28
N THR A 114 22.11 3.12 -3.45
CA THR A 114 23.18 3.79 -4.19
C THR A 114 23.65 5.04 -3.47
N ILE A 115 22.78 5.91 -2.98
CA ILE A 115 23.24 7.06 -2.18
C ILE A 115 23.97 6.64 -0.89
N CYS A 116 23.55 5.53 -0.27
CA CYS A 116 24.22 5.01 0.92
C CYS A 116 25.59 4.35 0.62
N THR A 117 25.90 4.00 -0.62
CA THR A 117 27.26 3.49 -0.94
C THR A 117 28.26 4.63 -1.10
N TYR A 118 27.80 5.86 -1.37
CA TYR A 118 28.62 7.05 -1.56
C TYR A 118 29.04 7.74 -0.25
N GLY A 119 29.79 7.05 0.60
CA GLY A 119 30.45 7.69 1.75
C GLY A 119 31.91 7.29 1.82
N ASP A 120 32.78 8.26 2.07
CA ASP A 120 34.24 8.06 2.16
C ASP A 120 34.88 7.68 0.81
N THR A 121 34.39 8.29 -0.26
CA THR A 121 34.88 8.13 -1.63
C THR A 121 36.00 9.12 -1.98
N GLY A 122 36.21 10.15 -1.16
CA GLY A 122 37.12 11.26 -1.43
C GLY A 122 36.51 12.37 -2.29
N ASN A 123 35.27 12.19 -2.76
CA ASN A 123 34.51 13.25 -3.40
C ASN A 123 33.65 13.97 -2.36
N ALA A 124 34.01 15.22 -2.05
CA ALA A 124 33.37 16.00 -0.99
C ALA A 124 31.84 16.11 -1.12
N LYS A 125 31.30 16.20 -2.34
CA LYS A 125 29.86 16.30 -2.55
C LYS A 125 29.16 14.98 -2.22
N PHE A 126 29.62 13.90 -2.83
CA PHE A 126 29.02 12.57 -2.64
C PHE A 126 29.14 12.10 -1.19
N ASP A 127 30.29 12.34 -0.57
CA ASP A 127 30.53 11.99 0.82
C ASP A 127 29.57 12.74 1.78
N ALA A 128 29.35 14.03 1.54
CA ALA A 128 28.42 14.83 2.34
C ALA A 128 26.96 14.38 2.15
N GLU A 129 26.52 14.18 0.91
CA GLU A 129 25.16 13.75 0.59
C GLU A 129 24.87 12.34 1.13
N GLY A 130 25.77 11.37 0.89
CA GLY A 130 25.62 10.00 1.37
C GLY A 130 25.61 9.90 2.89
N LEU A 131 26.46 10.67 3.59
CA LEU A 131 26.47 10.71 5.05
C LEU A 131 25.19 11.36 5.62
N ALA A 132 24.74 12.47 5.04
CA ALA A 132 23.51 13.14 5.45
C ALA A 132 22.30 12.21 5.27
N PHE A 133 22.20 11.55 4.11
CA PHE A 133 21.11 10.63 3.81
C PHE A 133 21.11 9.41 4.72
N LYS A 134 22.27 8.80 5.00
CA LYS A 134 22.38 7.69 5.97
C LYS A 134 21.81 8.05 7.34
N ARG A 135 22.19 9.23 7.85
CA ARG A 135 21.72 9.72 9.15
C ARG A 135 20.22 9.99 9.14
N TRP A 136 19.73 10.65 8.09
CA TRP A 136 18.31 10.91 7.93
C TRP A 136 17.49 9.61 7.85
N ARG A 137 17.91 8.67 7.00
CA ARG A 137 17.29 7.35 6.85
C ARG A 137 17.17 6.61 8.18
N SER A 138 18.21 6.64 9.02
CA SER A 138 18.14 6.04 10.36
C SER A 138 17.03 6.67 11.22
N ARG A 139 16.88 8.00 11.21
CA ARG A 139 15.81 8.71 11.94
C ARG A 139 14.42 8.42 11.36
N VAL A 140 14.33 8.29 10.04
CA VAL A 140 13.09 7.90 9.35
C VAL A 140 12.64 6.52 9.79
N TRP A 141 13.53 5.53 9.78
CA TRP A 141 13.20 4.18 10.24
C TRP A 141 12.85 4.14 11.72
N GLU A 142 13.60 4.84 12.57
CA GLU A 142 13.27 4.99 13.99
C GLU A 142 11.85 5.52 14.18
N ARG A 143 11.47 6.57 13.44
CA ARG A 143 10.11 7.12 13.51
C ARG A 143 9.06 6.16 12.95
N CYS A 144 9.35 5.47 11.86
CA CYS A 144 8.45 4.47 11.27
C CYS A 144 8.12 3.36 12.26
N TYR A 145 9.14 2.79 12.92
CA TYR A 145 8.92 1.74 13.91
C TYR A 145 8.14 2.25 15.13
N ALA A 146 8.41 3.48 15.60
CA ALA A 146 7.60 4.08 16.66
C ALA A 146 6.13 4.23 16.25
N LEU A 147 5.86 4.65 15.01
CA LEU A 147 4.50 4.76 14.48
C LEU A 147 3.82 3.40 14.32
N GLN A 148 4.56 2.35 13.93
CA GLN A 148 4.04 0.98 13.91
C GLN A 148 3.58 0.56 15.30
N GLU A 149 4.41 0.78 16.34
CA GLU A 149 4.04 0.42 17.71
C GLU A 149 2.82 1.23 18.21
N GLU A 150 2.73 2.53 17.89
CA GLU A 150 1.53 3.35 18.20
C GLU A 150 0.26 2.75 17.55
N VAL A 151 0.35 2.31 16.29
CA VAL A 151 -0.76 1.72 15.54
C VAL A 151 -1.16 0.36 16.10
N LEU A 152 -0.19 -0.52 16.36
CA LEU A 152 -0.45 -1.87 16.90
C LEU A 152 -0.97 -1.84 18.34
N ALA A 153 -0.58 -0.83 19.11
CA ALA A 153 -1.14 -0.57 20.43
C ALA A 153 -2.54 0.08 20.40
N GLY A 154 -3.10 0.37 19.22
CA GLY A 154 -4.40 1.04 19.06
C GLY A 154 -4.42 2.49 19.51
N GLN A 155 -3.25 3.11 19.69
CA GLN A 155 -3.10 4.51 20.10
C GLN A 155 -3.22 5.47 18.90
N ARG A 156 -3.09 4.92 17.69
CA ARG A 156 -3.20 5.62 16.42
C ARG A 156 -3.94 4.74 15.40
N GLU A 157 -4.75 5.36 14.57
CA GLU A 157 -5.30 4.70 13.38
C GLU A 157 -4.20 4.42 12.35
N ILE A 158 -4.37 3.38 11.53
CA ILE A 158 -3.41 3.07 10.47
C ILE A 158 -3.33 4.28 9.51
N PRO A 159 -2.17 4.96 9.38
CA PRO A 159 -2.08 6.17 8.59
C PRO A 159 -2.09 5.85 7.09
N ALA A 160 -2.74 6.71 6.30
CA ALA A 160 -2.52 6.77 4.85
C ALA A 160 -1.06 7.14 4.53
N LYS A 161 -0.58 6.81 3.33
CA LYS A 161 0.82 7.00 2.91
C LYS A 161 1.31 8.43 3.10
N GLU A 162 0.53 9.42 2.69
CA GLU A 162 0.92 10.83 2.73
C GLU A 162 0.97 11.35 4.17
N ALA A 163 0.01 10.88 4.99
CA ALA A 163 -0.03 11.18 6.42
C ALA A 163 1.17 10.54 7.14
N LEU A 164 1.53 9.30 6.79
CA LEU A 164 2.73 8.65 7.29
C LEU A 164 3.97 9.47 6.94
N ILE A 165 4.16 9.81 5.66
CA ILE A 165 5.32 10.59 5.18
C ILE A 165 5.39 11.95 5.88
N ALA A 166 4.26 12.63 6.09
CA ALA A 166 4.22 13.90 6.80
C ALA A 166 4.65 13.81 8.28
N LEU A 167 4.56 12.62 8.89
CA LEU A 167 5.00 12.36 10.26
C LEU A 167 6.49 11.96 10.36
N LEU A 168 7.15 11.72 9.23
CA LEU A 168 8.58 11.36 9.19
C LEU A 168 9.46 12.61 9.30
N PRO A 169 10.70 12.46 9.82
CA PRO A 169 11.71 13.51 9.74
C PRO A 169 11.91 13.94 8.28
N LYS A 170 12.08 15.24 8.02
CA LYS A 170 12.39 15.75 6.69
C LYS A 170 13.87 15.59 6.37
N MET A 171 14.19 15.38 5.10
CA MET A 171 15.56 15.35 4.63
C MET A 171 16.14 16.77 4.58
N GLU A 172 17.32 16.93 5.17
CA GLU A 172 18.10 18.16 5.12
C GLU A 172 19.38 17.88 4.34
N TRP A 173 19.44 18.38 3.10
CA TRP A 173 20.61 18.23 2.25
C TRP A 173 21.73 19.18 2.68
N PRO A 174 23.00 18.76 2.60
CA PRO A 174 24.12 19.68 2.82
C PRO A 174 24.13 20.78 1.75
N SER A 175 24.54 21.98 2.17
CA SER A 175 24.68 23.18 1.33
C SER A 175 25.91 23.11 0.43
#